data_AF-A0A498MP37-F1
#
_entry.id   AF-A0A498MP37-F1
#
_cell.length_a   1.000
_cell.length_b   1.000
_cell.length_c   1.000
_cell.angle_alpha   90.00
_cell.angle_beta   90.00
_cell.angle_gamma   90.00
#
_symmetry.space_group_name_H-M   'P 1'
#
loop_
_entity.id
_entity.type
_entity.pdbx_description
1 polymer ?
#
loop_
_entity_poly.entity_id
_entity_poly.type
_entity_poly.pdbx_seq_one_letter_code
_entity_poly.pdbx_strand_id
1 'polypeptide(L)'
;MGELRYPRLHSLPDKYLEENYCRNPDGEPKPWCFTTSPSKRWEACDIPRCTTEPPTILPEVTCATGEGSSYRGTIAVTVSGKTCQEWSSQSPQKHSRTPENYPCKGLDKNYCRNPDNERSPWCYTTDPETRWEYCSVPSCGDQPRPEEPVIPVGEECYEGDGSSYRGAMSETVSGKKCQFWTSMEPHRHSKTPQSFPAADLRRNLCRNPDGDRAPWCYTTDPSVRWEYCNIERCDRTPIVQEPLASPTVPVQTSTPQETGTGGEGHLKETGFPVIENKVCNRASFLNGRVKEHEMCAGNIEGGTDSCQGDSGGPLVCYAQNTFVLQGVTSWGLGCANAMKPGVYTRVSKFVSWIERSMKDN
;
A
#
# COMPACT_ATOMS: atom_id res chain seq x y z
N MET A 1 24.56 15.91 -38.70
CA MET A 1 23.90 16.98 -37.93
C MET A 1 22.66 16.38 -37.29
N GLY A 2 22.74 15.95 -36.04
CA GLY A 2 21.60 15.37 -35.31
C GLY A 2 21.06 16.38 -34.33
N GLU A 3 19.83 16.86 -34.56
CA GLU A 3 19.09 17.64 -33.57
C GLU A 3 18.71 16.75 -32.38
N LEU A 4 19.39 16.90 -31.25
CA LEU A 4 18.85 16.48 -29.95
C LEU A 4 17.99 17.63 -29.41
N ARG A 5 16.67 17.49 -29.57
CA ARG A 5 15.67 18.37 -28.96
C ARG A 5 15.48 17.99 -27.50
N TYR A 6 15.80 18.89 -26.58
CA TYR A 6 15.36 18.86 -25.18
C TYR A 6 14.87 20.25 -24.73
N PRO A 7 13.92 20.30 -23.77
CA PRO A 7 12.78 21.20 -23.84
C PRO A 7 13.09 22.64 -23.41
N ARG A 8 12.34 23.58 -24.01
CA ARG A 8 12.30 24.99 -23.63
C ARG A 8 11.99 25.12 -22.13
N LEU A 9 12.58 26.12 -21.46
CA LEU A 9 12.45 26.51 -20.03
C LEU A 9 11.04 26.45 -19.39
N HIS A 10 9.97 26.28 -20.17
CA HIS A 10 8.59 26.11 -19.73
C HIS A 10 8.20 24.67 -19.33
N SER A 11 9.14 23.73 -19.19
CA SER A 11 8.82 22.30 -19.00
C SER A 11 8.89 21.76 -17.57
N LEU A 12 9.29 22.54 -16.56
CA LEU A 12 9.49 22.08 -15.18
C LEU A 12 8.99 23.11 -14.14
N PRO A 13 7.68 23.35 -14.02
CA PRO A 13 7.12 24.39 -13.14
C PRO A 13 7.43 24.17 -11.64
N ASP A 14 7.53 22.92 -11.18
CA ASP A 14 7.80 22.59 -9.77
C ASP A 14 9.29 22.70 -9.37
N LYS A 15 10.17 23.13 -10.29
CA LYS A 15 11.62 23.24 -10.07
C LYS A 15 12.09 24.68 -9.84
N TYR A 16 11.16 25.64 -9.77
CA TYR A 16 11.43 27.06 -9.47
C TYR A 16 12.59 27.63 -10.31
N LEU A 17 12.58 27.31 -11.62
CA LEU A 17 13.56 27.76 -12.62
C LEU A 17 13.28 29.21 -13.06
N GLU A 18 13.24 30.10 -12.07
CA GLU A 18 13.02 31.53 -12.26
C GLU A 18 14.33 32.20 -12.69
N GLU A 19 14.22 33.12 -13.66
CA GLU A 19 15.33 33.94 -14.16
C GLU A 19 16.56 33.13 -14.60
N ASN A 20 17.77 33.68 -14.41
CA ASN A 20 19.05 33.06 -14.69
C ASN A 20 19.73 32.49 -13.44
N TYR A 21 18.96 32.24 -12.38
CA TYR A 21 19.52 31.72 -11.14
C TYR A 21 19.98 30.27 -11.27
N CYS A 22 21.06 29.94 -10.58
CA CYS A 22 21.55 28.57 -10.49
C CYS A 22 20.54 27.66 -9.78
N ARG A 23 20.23 26.52 -10.39
CA ARG A 23 19.25 25.55 -9.91
C ARG A 23 19.74 24.13 -10.18
N ASN A 24 19.08 23.15 -9.58
CA ASN A 24 19.41 21.75 -9.79
C ASN A 24 18.13 20.94 -10.07
N PRO A 25 17.51 21.15 -11.23
CA PRO A 25 16.23 20.51 -11.55
C PRO A 25 16.34 19.00 -11.77
N ASP A 26 17.52 18.53 -12.19
CA ASP A 26 17.82 17.20 -12.71
C ASP A 26 18.60 16.30 -11.72
N GLY A 27 18.93 16.82 -10.53
CA GLY A 27 19.57 16.03 -9.47
C GLY A 27 21.08 15.86 -9.66
N GLU A 28 21.73 16.80 -10.35
CA GLU A 28 23.18 16.91 -10.45
C GLU A 28 23.84 17.19 -9.08
N PRO A 29 25.16 16.98 -8.92
CA PRO A 29 25.82 17.18 -7.62
C PRO A 29 25.86 18.64 -7.13
N LYS A 30 25.79 19.61 -8.04
CA LYS A 30 25.81 21.05 -7.73
C LYS A 30 24.72 21.77 -8.51
N PRO A 31 24.14 22.85 -7.96
CA PRO A 31 23.33 23.78 -8.73
C PRO A 31 24.12 24.32 -9.91
N TRP A 32 23.50 24.37 -11.08
CA TRP A 32 24.11 24.79 -12.33
C TRP A 32 23.18 25.73 -13.08
N CYS A 33 23.70 26.41 -14.10
CA CYS A 33 22.90 27.19 -15.04
C CYS A 33 23.47 27.14 -16.46
N PHE A 34 22.67 27.55 -17.43
CA PHE A 34 23.17 27.79 -18.79
C PHE A 34 24.00 29.07 -18.81
N THR A 35 25.15 29.02 -19.50
CA THR A 35 25.99 30.22 -19.63
C THR A 35 25.62 31.01 -20.88
N THR A 36 25.95 32.29 -20.90
CA THR A 36 25.82 33.15 -22.08
C THR A 36 26.96 32.96 -23.09
N SER A 37 27.97 32.17 -22.74
CA SER A 37 29.12 31.92 -23.60
C SER A 37 28.79 30.92 -24.72
N PRO A 38 29.09 31.23 -25.98
CA PRO A 38 28.85 30.31 -27.10
C PRO A 38 29.74 29.06 -27.07
N SER A 39 30.84 29.06 -26.30
CA SER A 39 31.75 27.91 -26.17
C SER A 39 31.44 27.00 -24.98
N LYS A 40 30.55 27.40 -24.06
CA LYS A 40 30.26 26.64 -22.85
C LYS A 40 28.77 26.66 -22.56
N ARG A 41 28.09 25.56 -22.87
CA ARG A 41 26.62 25.48 -22.79
C ARG A 41 26.10 25.66 -21.36
N TRP A 42 26.72 25.04 -20.37
CA TRP A 42 26.31 25.10 -18.97
C TRP A 42 27.52 24.98 -18.05
N GLU A 43 27.36 25.44 -16.81
CA GLU A 43 28.39 25.36 -15.78
C GLU A 43 27.77 25.21 -14.39
N ALA A 44 28.46 24.46 -13.51
CA ALA A 44 28.11 24.37 -12.10
C ALA A 44 28.42 25.70 -11.39
N CYS A 45 27.49 26.14 -10.56
CA CYS A 45 27.65 27.36 -9.81
C CYS A 45 28.33 27.09 -8.46
N ASP A 46 29.22 28.00 -8.08
CA ASP A 46 29.87 27.97 -6.77
C ASP A 46 29.03 28.74 -5.75
N ILE A 47 27.94 28.09 -5.32
CA ILE A 47 27.10 28.59 -4.23
C ILE A 47 27.78 28.28 -2.89
N PRO A 48 27.99 29.27 -2.00
CA PRO A 48 28.57 29.05 -0.69
C PRO A 48 27.77 28.01 0.11
N ARG A 49 28.48 27.09 0.76
CA ARG A 49 27.85 26.16 1.69
C ARG A 49 27.31 26.93 2.89
N CYS A 50 26.10 26.64 3.30
CA CYS A 50 25.52 27.24 4.51
C CYS A 50 26.47 27.01 5.69
N THR A 51 26.88 28.10 6.34
CA THR A 51 27.79 28.08 7.51
C THR A 51 27.05 27.97 8.83
N THR A 52 25.73 28.07 8.81
CA THR A 52 24.89 27.76 9.97
C THR A 52 24.89 26.25 10.13
N GLU A 53 25.43 25.75 11.25
CA GLU A 53 25.04 24.43 11.72
C GLU A 53 23.51 24.36 11.66
N PRO A 54 22.92 23.29 11.06
CA PRO A 54 21.48 23.12 11.05
C PRO A 54 20.98 23.36 12.47
N PRO A 55 19.92 24.16 12.68
CA PRO A 55 19.42 24.37 14.03
C PRO A 55 19.26 23.01 14.68
N THR A 56 19.98 22.79 15.78
CA THR A 56 19.87 21.60 16.63
C THR A 56 18.53 21.69 17.32
N ILE A 57 17.45 21.55 16.54
CA ILE A 57 16.16 21.19 17.08
C ILE A 57 16.36 19.78 17.62
N LEU A 58 16.16 19.65 18.94
CA LEU A 58 16.17 18.38 19.64
C LEU A 58 15.44 17.30 18.82
N PRO A 59 15.95 16.06 18.82
CA PRO A 59 15.52 15.02 17.91
C PRO A 59 14.18 14.43 18.38
N GLU A 60 13.08 15.12 18.11
CA GLU A 60 11.73 14.53 18.19
C GLU A 60 10.96 14.74 16.88
N VAL A 61 11.65 14.81 15.74
CA VAL A 61 10.96 14.67 14.47
C VAL A 61 10.83 13.18 14.16
N THR A 62 9.84 12.54 14.78
CA THR A 62 9.44 11.15 14.50
C THR A 62 8.75 11.00 13.14
N CYS A 63 8.50 12.09 12.42
CA CYS A 63 7.66 12.14 11.24
C CYS A 63 8.21 13.03 10.12
N ALA A 64 7.75 12.83 8.88
CA ALA A 64 8.06 13.60 7.69
C ALA A 64 6.89 14.52 7.34
N THR A 65 7.16 15.76 6.91
CA THR A 65 6.13 16.63 6.33
C THR A 65 6.24 16.59 4.80
N GLY A 66 5.12 16.56 4.07
CA GLY A 66 5.12 16.47 2.60
C GLY A 66 5.85 15.21 2.10
N GLU A 67 6.76 15.36 1.14
CA GLU A 67 7.61 14.28 0.61
C GLU A 67 8.79 13.91 1.53
N GLY A 68 8.94 14.56 2.69
CA GLY A 68 10.00 14.25 3.66
C GLY A 68 11.39 14.72 3.26
N SER A 69 11.51 15.72 2.37
CA SER A 69 12.79 16.35 2.01
C SER A 69 13.48 17.02 3.22
N SER A 70 12.70 17.51 4.17
CA SER A 70 13.14 18.09 5.44
C SER A 70 13.21 17.08 6.59
N TYR A 71 12.86 15.79 6.36
CA TYR A 71 12.91 14.78 7.40
C TYR A 71 14.35 14.58 7.89
N ARG A 72 14.54 14.65 9.22
CA ARG A 72 15.84 14.51 9.88
C ARG A 72 15.84 13.50 11.04
N GLY A 73 14.81 12.64 11.13
CA GLY A 73 14.74 11.59 12.14
C GLY A 73 15.78 10.48 11.96
N THR A 74 15.76 9.51 12.86
CA THR A 74 16.80 8.46 12.99
C THR A 74 16.37 7.08 12.48
N ILE A 75 15.20 6.97 11.84
CA ILE A 75 14.74 5.73 11.20
C ILE A 75 15.79 5.29 10.15
N ALA A 76 16.23 4.04 10.24
CA ALA A 76 17.27 3.44 9.41
C ALA A 76 16.89 2.01 8.95
N VAL A 77 15.59 1.75 8.83
CA VAL A 77 15.03 0.47 8.43
C VAL A 77 13.95 0.72 7.36
N THR A 78 13.95 -0.11 6.32
CA THR A 78 13.02 -0.01 5.19
C THR A 78 11.64 -0.60 5.52
N VAL A 79 10.66 -0.42 4.64
CA VAL A 79 9.30 -0.99 4.79
C VAL A 79 9.30 -2.52 4.90
N SER A 80 10.25 -3.20 4.25
CA SER A 80 10.42 -4.66 4.35
C SER A 80 11.32 -5.11 5.51
N GLY A 81 11.78 -4.18 6.35
CA GLY A 81 12.63 -4.49 7.51
C GLY A 81 14.12 -4.57 7.21
N LYS A 82 14.58 -4.16 6.02
CA LYS A 82 16.01 -4.18 5.67
C LYS A 82 16.76 -3.02 6.33
N THR A 83 17.99 -3.28 6.74
CA THR A 83 18.87 -2.27 7.32
C THR A 83 19.36 -1.31 6.23
N CYS A 84 19.30 -0.02 6.51
CA CYS A 84 19.85 0.99 5.62
C CYS A 84 21.38 0.96 5.60
N GLN A 85 21.96 1.09 4.41
CA GLN A 85 23.37 1.36 4.19
C GLN A 85 23.69 2.82 4.54
N GLU A 86 24.88 3.05 5.08
CA GLU A 86 25.38 4.39 5.36
C GLU A 86 25.60 5.22 4.08
N TRP A 87 25.18 6.48 4.08
CA TRP A 87 25.30 7.36 2.89
C TRP A 87 26.74 7.68 2.51
N SER A 88 27.68 7.56 3.45
CA SER A 88 29.12 7.66 3.18
C SER A 88 29.71 6.34 2.65
N SER A 89 29.04 5.20 2.87
CA SER A 89 29.50 3.88 2.43
C SER A 89 29.26 3.67 0.95
N GLN A 90 30.19 2.99 0.29
CA GLN A 90 30.10 2.58 -1.11
C GLN A 90 29.88 1.06 -1.27
N SER A 91 29.42 0.39 -0.21
CA SER A 91 29.19 -1.05 -0.18
C SER A 91 27.98 -1.42 0.71
N PRO A 92 27.12 -2.38 0.29
CA PRO A 92 27.17 -3.12 -0.98
C PRO A 92 26.77 -2.28 -2.21
N GLN A 93 26.01 -1.20 -2.01
CA GLN A 93 25.48 -0.38 -3.09
C GLN A 93 26.39 0.83 -3.35
N LYS A 94 27.10 0.83 -4.48
CA LYS A 94 27.84 2.03 -4.94
C LYS A 94 26.88 3.13 -5.41
N HIS A 95 27.11 4.38 -5.00
CA HIS A 95 26.25 5.50 -5.36
C HIS A 95 26.93 6.87 -5.23
N SER A 96 26.37 7.88 -5.92
CA SER A 96 26.84 9.28 -5.89
C SER A 96 26.21 10.13 -4.78
N ARG A 97 25.16 9.65 -4.09
CA ARG A 97 24.44 10.37 -3.04
C ARG A 97 25.18 10.32 -1.70
N THR A 98 26.32 11.00 -1.61
CA THR A 98 27.13 11.07 -0.39
C THR A 98 26.98 12.42 0.32
N PRO A 99 27.32 12.52 1.61
CA PRO A 99 27.30 13.80 2.34
C PRO A 99 28.16 14.88 1.67
N GLU A 100 29.27 14.50 1.02
CA GLU A 100 30.18 15.42 0.35
C GLU A 100 29.54 16.05 -0.91
N ASN A 101 28.75 15.25 -1.64
CA ASN A 101 28.04 15.65 -2.85
C ASN A 101 26.72 16.38 -2.53
N TYR A 102 26.05 16.02 -1.42
CA TYR A 102 24.75 16.59 -1.03
C TYR A 102 24.75 17.11 0.43
N PRO A 103 25.60 18.09 0.77
CA PRO A 103 25.83 18.51 2.16
C PRO A 103 24.59 19.09 2.85
N CYS A 104 23.64 19.66 2.10
CA CYS A 104 22.42 20.25 2.65
C CYS A 104 21.25 19.25 2.78
N LYS A 105 21.42 18.00 2.32
CA LYS A 105 20.38 16.97 2.38
C LYS A 105 20.38 16.16 3.68
N GLY A 106 21.30 16.46 4.60
CA GLY A 106 21.38 15.82 5.92
C GLY A 106 21.57 14.31 5.82
N LEU A 107 22.46 13.86 4.92
CA LEU A 107 22.75 12.45 4.66
C LEU A 107 23.60 11.82 5.77
N ASP A 108 23.19 11.99 7.01
CA ASP A 108 23.95 11.57 8.18
C ASP A 108 23.75 10.06 8.44
N LYS A 109 24.85 9.36 8.69
CA LYS A 109 24.86 7.91 8.95
C LYS A 109 24.06 7.13 7.88
N ASN A 110 23.19 6.23 8.30
CA ASN A 110 22.33 5.42 7.45
C ASN A 110 20.84 5.79 7.60
N TYR A 111 20.54 6.99 8.08
CA TYR A 111 19.16 7.40 8.31
C TYR A 111 18.41 7.64 7.00
N CYS A 112 17.13 7.30 6.96
CA CYS A 112 16.29 7.49 5.78
C CYS A 112 16.19 8.97 5.41
N ARG A 113 16.40 9.28 4.14
CA ARG A 113 16.39 10.66 3.62
C ARG A 113 15.75 10.70 2.25
N ASN A 114 15.42 11.91 1.81
CA ASN A 114 14.89 12.13 0.47
C ASN A 114 15.74 13.19 -0.27
N PRO A 115 16.94 12.81 -0.76
CA PRO A 115 17.85 13.76 -1.41
C PRO A 115 17.36 14.23 -2.79
N ASP A 116 16.59 13.41 -3.48
CA ASP A 116 16.22 13.55 -4.90
C ASP A 116 14.72 13.84 -5.13
N ASN A 117 14.00 14.23 -4.08
CA ASN A 117 12.57 14.56 -4.12
C ASN A 117 11.71 13.39 -4.62
N GLU A 118 12.08 12.18 -4.20
CA GLU A 118 11.28 10.98 -4.36
C GLU A 118 9.99 11.06 -3.51
N ARG A 119 9.08 10.10 -3.65
CA ARG A 119 7.76 10.13 -2.99
C ARG A 119 7.80 10.17 -1.46
N SER A 120 8.80 9.55 -0.85
CA SER A 120 8.98 9.43 0.61
C SER A 120 10.46 9.24 0.95
N PRO A 121 10.88 9.45 2.21
CA PRO A 121 12.22 9.11 2.66
C PRO A 121 12.56 7.64 2.37
N TRP A 122 13.76 7.42 1.85
CA TRP A 122 14.27 6.12 1.43
C TRP A 122 15.75 5.98 1.82
N CYS A 123 16.31 4.78 1.64
CA CYS A 123 17.74 4.54 1.81
C CYS A 123 18.25 3.43 0.87
N TYR A 124 19.56 3.41 0.63
CA TYR A 124 20.21 2.22 0.09
C TYR A 124 20.15 1.10 1.13
N THR A 125 20.04 -0.16 0.72
CA THR A 125 19.95 -1.27 1.67
C THR A 125 21.29 -2.00 1.82
N THR A 126 21.50 -2.66 2.95
CA THR A 126 22.65 -3.55 3.16
C THR A 126 22.48 -4.91 2.45
N ASP A 127 21.33 -5.16 1.84
CA ASP A 127 21.09 -6.34 1.01
C ASP A 127 21.62 -6.09 -0.42
N PRO A 128 22.56 -6.91 -0.93
CA PRO A 128 23.08 -6.77 -2.29
C PRO A 128 22.00 -6.84 -3.38
N GLU A 129 20.94 -7.62 -3.17
CA GLU A 129 19.87 -7.84 -4.15
C GLU A 129 18.88 -6.67 -4.20
N THR A 130 18.78 -5.89 -3.12
CA THR A 130 17.87 -4.77 -3.01
C THR A 130 18.64 -3.46 -3.01
N ARG A 131 18.76 -2.82 -4.17
CA ARG A 131 19.56 -1.60 -4.31
C ARG A 131 19.13 -0.49 -3.34
N TRP A 132 17.85 -0.19 -3.27
CA TRP A 132 17.29 0.82 -2.38
C TRP A 132 15.82 0.52 -2.12
N GLU A 133 15.28 1.10 -1.05
CA GLU A 133 13.88 0.92 -0.69
C GLU A 133 13.37 2.09 0.17
N TYR A 134 12.06 2.29 0.17
CA TYR A 134 11.39 3.26 1.04
C TYR A 134 11.46 2.89 2.52
N CYS A 135 11.39 3.91 3.36
CA CYS A 135 11.30 3.75 4.81
C CYS A 135 9.90 4.06 5.34
N SER A 136 9.52 3.38 6.42
CA SER A 136 8.28 3.64 7.15
C SER A 136 8.42 4.88 8.04
N VAL A 137 8.49 6.06 7.44
CA VAL A 137 8.55 7.34 8.16
C VAL A 137 7.11 7.87 8.38
N PRO A 138 6.66 8.06 9.63
CA PRO A 138 5.35 8.67 9.96
C PRO A 138 5.17 10.05 9.33
N SER A 139 3.95 10.57 9.14
CA SER A 139 3.75 11.94 8.60
C SER A 139 3.42 12.95 9.71
N CYS A 140 4.01 14.15 9.65
CA CYS A 140 3.75 15.19 10.65
C CYS A 140 2.44 15.90 10.33
N GLY A 141 1.57 16.01 11.33
CA GLY A 141 0.21 16.52 11.15
C GLY A 141 -0.88 15.49 11.48
N ASP A 142 -0.50 14.23 11.75
CA ASP A 142 -1.37 13.19 12.29
C ASP A 142 -1.61 13.39 13.81
N GLN A 143 -2.06 14.57 14.21
CA GLN A 143 -2.91 14.66 15.40
C GLN A 143 -4.33 14.35 14.94
N PRO A 144 -5.04 13.38 15.54
CA PRO A 144 -6.36 13.01 15.10
C PRO A 144 -7.30 14.22 15.29
N ARG A 145 -7.66 14.88 14.19
CA ARG A 145 -8.83 15.76 14.18
C ARG A 145 -10.05 14.87 14.34
N PRO A 146 -10.95 15.11 15.31
CA PRO A 146 -12.09 14.23 15.55
C PRO A 146 -13.11 14.12 14.41
N GLU A 147 -12.90 14.71 13.23
CA GLU A 147 -13.92 14.81 12.17
C GLU A 147 -13.39 14.67 10.72
N GLU A 148 -12.17 14.18 10.47
CA GLU A 148 -11.79 13.77 9.10
C GLU A 148 -11.92 12.23 8.95
N PRO A 149 -12.72 11.74 8.00
CA PRO A 149 -13.02 10.32 7.87
C PRO A 149 -11.74 9.55 7.53
N VAL A 150 -11.37 8.64 8.42
CA VAL A 150 -10.46 7.52 8.17
C VAL A 150 -10.96 6.84 6.90
N ILE A 151 -10.19 6.86 5.81
CA ILE A 151 -10.48 6.01 4.65
C ILE A 151 -10.32 4.57 5.14
N PRO A 152 -11.41 3.79 5.29
CA PRO A 152 -11.33 2.41 5.70
C PRO A 152 -10.68 1.65 4.55
N VAL A 153 -9.79 0.70 4.87
CA VAL A 153 -9.40 -0.35 3.94
C VAL A 153 -10.62 -1.25 3.75
N GLY A 154 -11.52 -0.84 2.88
CA GLY A 154 -12.81 -1.50 2.66
C GLY A 154 -13.56 -0.88 1.49
N GLU A 155 -13.67 -1.66 0.42
CA GLU A 155 -14.54 -1.45 -0.75
C GLU A 155 -14.23 -0.20 -1.60
N GLU A 156 -13.12 -0.26 -2.34
CA GLU A 156 -12.84 0.68 -3.42
C GLU A 156 -13.66 0.36 -4.68
N CYS A 157 -14.99 0.47 -4.61
CA CYS A 157 -15.85 0.45 -5.79
C CYS A 157 -16.27 1.88 -6.18
N TYR A 158 -16.73 2.08 -7.42
CA TYR A 158 -17.28 3.36 -7.88
C TYR A 158 -18.76 3.24 -8.25
N GLU A 159 -19.53 4.29 -7.94
CA GLU A 159 -20.93 4.41 -8.32
C GLU A 159 -21.08 5.20 -9.63
N GLY A 160 -22.14 4.94 -10.39
CA GLY A 160 -22.41 5.67 -11.63
C GLY A 160 -21.24 5.58 -12.61
N ASP A 161 -20.70 6.73 -13.01
CA ASP A 161 -19.53 6.90 -13.88
C ASP A 161 -18.20 7.06 -13.10
N GLY A 162 -18.26 7.10 -11.77
CA GLY A 162 -17.09 7.26 -10.90
C GLY A 162 -16.57 8.69 -10.79
N SER A 163 -17.35 9.70 -11.20
CA SER A 163 -17.07 11.12 -10.94
C SER A 163 -16.95 11.45 -9.44
N SER A 164 -17.68 10.73 -8.59
CA SER A 164 -17.62 10.80 -7.13
C SER A 164 -16.57 9.89 -6.49
N TYR A 165 -15.87 9.06 -7.27
CA TYR A 165 -14.89 8.11 -6.73
C TYR A 165 -13.70 8.85 -6.11
N ARG A 166 -13.37 8.50 -4.86
CA ARG A 166 -12.27 9.11 -4.09
C ARG A 166 -11.30 8.10 -3.48
N GLY A 167 -11.38 6.82 -3.88
CA GLY A 167 -10.50 5.75 -3.39
C GLY A 167 -9.02 5.92 -3.79
N ALA A 168 -8.18 5.01 -3.31
CA ALA A 168 -6.72 5.06 -3.43
C ALA A 168 -6.16 4.23 -4.61
N MET A 169 -7.01 3.65 -5.45
CA MET A 169 -6.57 2.95 -6.65
C MET A 169 -5.68 3.83 -7.54
N SER A 170 -4.55 3.28 -8.00
CA SER A 170 -3.54 3.99 -8.82
C SER A 170 -2.91 3.09 -9.90
N GLU A 171 -3.63 2.04 -10.27
CA GLU A 171 -3.24 1.06 -11.28
C GLU A 171 -4.38 0.82 -12.27
N THR A 172 -4.01 0.67 -13.54
CA THR A 172 -4.94 0.48 -14.64
C THR A 172 -5.43 -0.97 -14.74
N VAL A 173 -6.46 -1.23 -15.55
CA VAL A 173 -6.95 -2.60 -15.85
C VAL A 173 -5.88 -3.54 -16.40
N SER A 174 -4.84 -3.00 -17.05
CA SER A 174 -3.72 -3.79 -17.58
C SER A 174 -2.49 -3.83 -16.65
N GLY A 175 -2.60 -3.28 -15.44
CA GLY A 175 -1.53 -3.25 -14.45
C GLY A 175 -0.54 -2.09 -14.62
N LYS A 176 -0.84 -1.10 -15.47
CA LYS A 176 0.04 0.05 -15.68
C LYS A 176 -0.08 1.02 -14.52
N LYS A 177 1.05 1.57 -14.10
CA LYS A 177 1.07 2.58 -13.04
C LYS A 177 0.54 3.91 -13.58
N CYS A 178 -0.22 4.60 -12.75
CA CYS A 178 -0.71 5.92 -13.08
C CYS A 178 0.41 6.97 -12.96
N GLN A 179 0.47 7.86 -13.96
CA GLN A 179 1.18 9.13 -13.92
C GLN A 179 0.45 10.09 -12.95
N PHE A 180 1.22 10.94 -12.27
CA PHE A 180 0.65 11.97 -11.40
C PHE A 180 -0.15 12.99 -12.20
N TRP A 181 -1.28 13.45 -11.67
CA TRP A 181 -2.10 14.50 -12.29
C TRP A 181 -1.41 15.86 -12.36
N THR A 182 -0.34 16.07 -11.59
CA THR A 182 0.52 17.24 -11.68
C THR A 182 1.70 17.03 -12.64
N SER A 183 2.05 15.77 -12.97
CA SER A 183 3.14 15.46 -13.88
C SER A 183 2.74 15.74 -15.32
N MET A 184 3.69 16.27 -16.10
CA MET A 184 3.56 16.47 -17.54
C MET A 184 4.36 15.44 -18.36
N GLU A 185 4.90 14.42 -17.70
CA GLU A 185 5.68 13.33 -18.30
C GLU A 185 5.20 11.95 -17.79
N PRO A 186 5.18 10.91 -18.67
CA PRO A 186 5.48 10.97 -20.11
C PRO A 186 4.42 11.68 -20.94
N HIS A 187 3.20 11.84 -20.41
CA HIS A 187 2.08 12.42 -21.15
C HIS A 187 1.76 13.83 -20.68
N ARG A 188 1.99 14.82 -21.55
CA ARG A 188 1.48 16.19 -21.33
C ARG A 188 -0.04 16.24 -21.43
N HIS A 189 -0.71 16.92 -20.50
CA HIS A 189 -2.18 17.04 -20.50
C HIS A 189 -2.69 18.32 -19.86
N SER A 190 -3.98 18.61 -20.05
CA SER A 190 -4.67 19.79 -19.48
C SER A 190 -5.43 19.50 -18.19
N LYS A 191 -5.63 18.23 -17.83
CA LYS A 191 -6.36 17.81 -16.62
C LYS A 191 -5.47 17.83 -15.39
N THR A 192 -5.36 19.00 -14.78
CA THR A 192 -4.56 19.25 -13.57
C THR A 192 -5.48 19.60 -12.39
N PRO A 193 -5.00 19.45 -11.14
CA PRO A 193 -5.76 19.87 -9.95
C PRO A 193 -6.23 21.33 -10.01
N GLN A 194 -5.45 22.20 -10.66
CA GLN A 194 -5.77 23.62 -10.82
C GLN A 194 -6.95 23.83 -11.78
N SER A 195 -7.00 23.05 -12.87
CA SER A 195 -8.08 23.13 -13.87
C SER A 195 -9.35 22.37 -13.48
N PHE A 196 -9.24 21.33 -12.63
CA PHE A 196 -10.36 20.51 -12.17
C PHE A 196 -10.35 20.37 -10.64
N PRO A 197 -10.57 21.46 -9.89
CA PRO A 197 -10.44 21.49 -8.44
C PRO A 197 -11.47 20.59 -7.72
N ALA A 198 -12.65 20.39 -8.31
CA ALA A 198 -13.70 19.54 -7.74
C ALA A 198 -13.46 18.02 -7.96
N ALA A 199 -12.54 17.65 -8.86
CA ALA A 199 -12.31 16.26 -9.25
C ALA A 199 -11.32 15.51 -8.36
N ASP A 200 -10.77 16.17 -7.33
CA ASP A 200 -9.84 15.57 -6.36
C ASP A 200 -8.66 14.85 -7.03
N LEU A 201 -8.00 15.53 -7.98
CA LEU A 201 -6.88 15.00 -8.76
C LEU A 201 -5.58 14.89 -7.93
N ARG A 202 -5.62 14.20 -6.79
CA ARG A 202 -4.47 14.04 -5.89
C ARG A 202 -3.54 12.95 -6.42
N ARG A 203 -2.23 13.22 -6.30
CA ARG A 203 -1.16 12.27 -6.62
C ARG A 203 -1.36 11.68 -8.03
N ASN A 204 -1.36 10.36 -8.15
CA ASN A 204 -1.65 9.58 -9.35
C ASN A 204 -2.89 8.69 -9.17
N LEU A 205 -3.83 9.10 -8.33
CA LEU A 205 -5.02 8.29 -8.02
C LEU A 205 -5.99 8.29 -9.19
N CYS A 206 -6.69 7.19 -9.42
CA CYS A 206 -7.69 7.07 -10.47
C CYS A 206 -8.88 8.00 -10.19
N ARG A 207 -9.26 8.81 -11.18
CA ARG A 207 -10.34 9.81 -11.08
C ARG A 207 -11.07 9.93 -12.40
N ASN A 208 -12.26 10.53 -12.36
CA ASN A 208 -13.05 10.83 -13.55
C ASN A 208 -13.39 12.34 -13.62
N PRO A 209 -12.43 13.21 -13.97
CA PRO A 209 -12.63 14.65 -14.00
C PRO A 209 -13.52 15.15 -15.14
N ASP A 210 -13.71 14.33 -16.18
CA ASP A 210 -14.39 14.69 -17.43
C ASP A 210 -15.72 13.98 -17.66
N GLY A 211 -16.18 13.18 -16.69
CA GLY A 211 -17.45 12.45 -16.80
C GLY A 211 -17.41 11.37 -17.88
N ASP A 212 -16.25 10.75 -18.09
CA ASP A 212 -16.12 9.57 -18.95
C ASP A 212 -16.79 8.35 -18.28
N ARG A 213 -16.72 7.16 -18.87
CA ARG A 213 -17.51 5.99 -18.46
C ARG A 213 -17.10 5.38 -17.12
N ALA A 214 -15.88 5.62 -16.66
CA ALA A 214 -15.30 5.05 -15.44
C ALA A 214 -14.07 5.87 -14.99
N PRO A 215 -13.60 5.72 -13.74
CA PRO A 215 -12.35 6.35 -13.31
C PRO A 215 -11.15 5.83 -14.11
N TRP A 216 -10.26 6.75 -14.47
CA TRP A 216 -9.09 6.48 -15.30
C TRP A 216 -7.89 7.29 -14.81
N CYS A 217 -6.72 7.05 -15.40
CA CYS A 217 -5.54 7.86 -15.19
C CYS A 217 -4.67 7.92 -16.44
N TYR A 218 -3.81 8.94 -16.54
CA TYR A 218 -2.68 8.90 -17.45
C TYR A 218 -1.72 7.80 -16.99
N THR A 219 -1.09 7.06 -17.89
CA THR A 219 -0.19 5.96 -17.49
C THR A 219 1.28 6.40 -17.53
N THR A 220 2.15 5.70 -16.82
CA THR A 220 3.60 5.90 -16.93
C THR A 220 4.20 5.23 -18.18
N ASP A 221 3.41 4.47 -18.94
CA ASP A 221 3.84 3.85 -20.20
C ASP A 221 3.76 4.88 -21.35
N PRO A 222 4.87 5.23 -22.01
CA PRO A 222 4.87 6.20 -23.11
C PRO A 222 4.00 5.77 -24.31
N SER A 223 3.71 4.48 -24.44
CA SER A 223 2.90 3.93 -25.55
C SER A 223 1.41 3.98 -25.26
N VAL A 224 1.02 4.06 -23.98
CA VAL A 224 -0.38 4.06 -23.55
C VAL A 224 -0.66 5.35 -22.79
N ARG A 225 -1.24 6.32 -23.50
CA ARG A 225 -1.44 7.68 -22.97
C ARG A 225 -2.26 7.71 -21.68
N TRP A 226 -3.35 6.96 -21.66
CA TRP A 226 -4.25 6.85 -20.51
C TRP A 226 -4.98 5.52 -20.61
N GLU A 227 -5.49 5.03 -19.49
CA GLU A 227 -6.29 3.81 -19.44
C GLU A 227 -7.23 3.85 -18.23
N TYR A 228 -8.33 3.10 -18.32
CA TYR A 228 -9.25 2.91 -17.20
C TYR A 228 -8.61 2.14 -16.06
N CYS A 229 -9.04 2.47 -14.84
CA CYS A 229 -8.56 1.82 -13.64
C CYS A 229 -9.33 0.55 -13.30
N ASN A 230 -8.64 -0.40 -12.65
CA ASN A 230 -9.24 -1.68 -12.26
C ASN A 230 -10.11 -1.55 -11.00
N ILE A 231 -11.16 -0.75 -11.09
CA ILE A 231 -12.07 -0.44 -9.97
C ILE A 231 -13.41 -1.09 -10.30
N GLU A 232 -14.00 -1.79 -9.34
CA GLU A 232 -15.30 -2.42 -9.54
C GLU A 232 -16.44 -1.39 -9.42
N ARG A 233 -17.56 -1.62 -10.11
CA ARG A 233 -18.77 -0.82 -9.89
C ARG A 233 -19.52 -1.36 -8.69
N CYS A 234 -19.96 -0.48 -7.80
CA CYS A 234 -20.71 -0.90 -6.61
C CYS A 234 -22.02 -1.64 -6.98
N ASP A 235 -22.58 -1.34 -8.16
CA ASP A 235 -23.81 -1.97 -8.67
C ASP A 235 -23.61 -3.32 -9.36
N ARG A 236 -22.35 -3.77 -9.55
CA ARG A 236 -22.12 -5.16 -9.97
C ARG A 236 -22.36 -6.03 -8.74
N THR A 237 -23.57 -6.60 -8.66
CA THR A 237 -23.80 -7.85 -7.94
C THR A 237 -22.61 -8.78 -8.22
N PRO A 238 -21.82 -9.15 -7.22
CA PRO A 238 -20.60 -9.91 -7.47
C PRO A 238 -20.98 -11.27 -8.05
N ILE A 239 -20.45 -11.58 -9.24
CA ILE A 239 -20.13 -12.98 -9.53
C ILE A 239 -19.12 -13.36 -8.46
N VAL A 240 -19.52 -14.30 -7.61
CA VAL A 240 -18.75 -14.85 -6.50
C VAL A 240 -17.33 -15.22 -6.97
N GLN A 241 -16.36 -14.34 -6.75
CA GLN A 241 -14.94 -14.71 -6.66
C GLN A 241 -14.53 -14.58 -5.20
N GLU A 242 -14.15 -15.72 -4.63
CA GLU A 242 -13.62 -15.84 -3.29
C GLU A 242 -12.41 -14.89 -3.10
N PRO A 243 -12.35 -14.09 -2.01
CA PRO A 243 -11.13 -13.39 -1.67
C PRO A 243 -10.08 -14.36 -1.11
N LEU A 244 -8.90 -14.31 -1.71
CA LEU A 244 -7.66 -14.81 -1.13
C LEU A 244 -7.40 -14.09 0.21
N ALA A 245 -7.11 -14.89 1.22
CA ALA A 245 -6.92 -14.48 2.61
C ALA A 245 -5.74 -13.52 2.82
N SER A 246 -5.95 -12.52 3.70
CA SER A 246 -4.92 -11.98 4.59
C SER A 246 -5.21 -12.51 6.01
N PRO A 247 -4.20 -12.76 6.88
CA PRO A 247 -4.37 -13.60 8.06
C PRO A 247 -5.08 -12.80 9.15
N THR A 248 -6.40 -12.78 9.11
CA THR A 248 -7.19 -12.54 10.32
C THR A 248 -7.32 -13.89 11.02
N VAL A 249 -7.19 -13.91 12.33
CA VAL A 249 -7.36 -15.14 13.14
C VAL A 249 -8.85 -15.25 13.48
N PRO A 250 -9.63 -16.15 12.82
CA PRO A 250 -10.99 -16.50 13.22
C PRO A 250 -11.08 -16.79 14.70
N VAL A 251 -12.14 -16.29 15.33
CA VAL A 251 -12.47 -16.62 16.72
C VAL A 251 -13.72 -17.49 16.70
N GLN A 252 -13.63 -18.69 17.25
CA GLN A 252 -14.78 -19.57 17.48
C GLN A 252 -15.16 -19.50 18.95
N THR A 253 -16.46 -19.38 19.23
CA THR A 253 -17.02 -19.45 20.59
C THR A 253 -17.76 -20.77 20.79
N SER A 254 -17.46 -21.52 21.86
CA SER A 254 -18.12 -22.79 22.19
C SER A 254 -18.39 -22.97 23.68
N THR A 255 -19.45 -23.68 24.04
CA THR A 255 -19.67 -24.17 25.41
C THR A 255 -19.10 -25.59 25.53
N PRO A 256 -18.18 -25.87 26.47
CA PRO A 256 -17.53 -27.17 26.56
C PRO A 256 -18.51 -28.24 27.02
N GLN A 257 -18.51 -29.37 26.29
CA GLN A 257 -19.07 -30.62 26.78
C GLN A 257 -18.02 -31.74 26.65
N GLU A 258 -16.85 -31.53 27.25
CA GLU A 258 -15.92 -32.62 27.57
C GLU A 258 -15.50 -32.53 29.04
N THR A 259 -15.84 -33.58 29.77
CA THR A 259 -15.49 -33.82 31.17
C THR A 259 -13.97 -33.94 31.31
N GLY A 260 -13.35 -33.04 32.07
CA GLY A 260 -11.98 -33.26 32.56
C GLY A 260 -10.96 -32.13 32.40
N THR A 261 -11.32 -30.95 31.88
CA THR A 261 -10.44 -29.77 31.93
C THR A 261 -11.21 -28.55 32.48
N GLY A 262 -10.65 -27.90 33.50
CA GLY A 262 -11.30 -26.82 34.24
C GLY A 262 -12.02 -25.80 33.36
N GLY A 263 -13.25 -25.45 33.75
CA GLY A 263 -14.15 -24.56 33.00
C GLY A 263 -15.44 -25.22 32.53
N GLU A 264 -16.01 -26.15 33.28
CA GLU A 264 -17.36 -26.67 33.01
C GLU A 264 -18.40 -25.54 33.09
N GLY A 265 -19.26 -25.42 32.09
CA GLY A 265 -20.40 -24.50 32.07
C GLY A 265 -20.13 -23.06 31.60
N HIS A 266 -18.91 -22.73 31.17
CA HIS A 266 -18.57 -21.39 30.65
C HIS A 266 -18.26 -21.41 29.16
N LEU A 267 -18.76 -20.41 28.42
CA LEU A 267 -18.38 -20.18 27.03
C LEU A 267 -16.87 -19.97 26.94
N LYS A 268 -16.23 -20.75 26.06
CA LYS A 268 -14.82 -20.67 25.70
C LYS A 268 -14.71 -20.11 24.30
N GLU A 269 -13.57 -19.51 23.99
CA GLU A 269 -13.25 -19.09 22.64
C GLU A 269 -11.82 -19.45 22.27
N THR A 270 -11.57 -19.66 20.98
CA THR A 270 -10.23 -19.91 20.48
C THR A 270 -10.02 -19.27 19.11
N GLY A 271 -8.77 -18.86 18.86
CA GLY A 271 -8.32 -18.22 17.64
C GLY A 271 -7.53 -19.19 16.74
N PHE A 272 -7.91 -19.34 15.48
CA PHE A 272 -7.14 -20.14 14.49
C PHE A 272 -7.36 -19.62 13.06
N PRO A 273 -6.41 -19.77 12.12
CA PRO A 273 -6.50 -19.20 10.78
C PRO A 273 -7.52 -19.90 9.87
N VAL A 274 -8.09 -19.16 8.90
CA VAL A 274 -8.81 -19.76 7.76
C VAL A 274 -7.81 -20.36 6.79
N ILE A 275 -8.09 -21.57 6.31
CA ILE A 275 -7.26 -22.26 5.32
C ILE A 275 -8.02 -22.32 4.00
N GLU A 276 -7.39 -21.84 2.93
CA GLU A 276 -7.94 -21.89 1.58
C GLU A 276 -8.27 -23.33 1.16
N ASN A 277 -9.43 -23.55 0.52
CA ASN A 277 -9.87 -24.89 0.13
C ASN A 277 -8.84 -25.61 -0.76
N LYS A 278 -8.09 -24.88 -1.60
CA LYS A 278 -7.00 -25.43 -2.40
C LYS A 278 -5.88 -26.04 -1.56
N VAL A 279 -5.54 -25.42 -0.43
CA VAL A 279 -4.55 -25.93 0.52
C VAL A 279 -5.14 -27.09 1.31
N CYS A 280 -6.37 -26.93 1.80
CA CYS A 280 -7.06 -27.95 2.58
C CYS A 280 -7.31 -29.25 1.81
N ASN A 281 -7.49 -29.17 0.50
CA ASN A 281 -7.70 -30.32 -0.39
C ASN A 281 -6.42 -31.00 -0.86
N ARG A 282 -5.22 -30.54 -0.47
CA ARG A 282 -3.98 -31.28 -0.76
C ARG A 282 -4.04 -32.68 -0.13
N ALA A 283 -3.36 -33.64 -0.76
CA ALA A 283 -3.36 -35.05 -0.32
C ALA A 283 -2.86 -35.24 1.11
N SER A 284 -1.98 -34.36 1.60
CA SER A 284 -1.46 -34.35 2.97
C SER A 284 -2.45 -33.85 4.04
N PHE A 285 -3.60 -33.30 3.63
CA PHE A 285 -4.64 -32.77 4.52
C PHE A 285 -5.95 -33.58 4.35
N LEU A 286 -6.97 -33.01 3.70
CA LEU A 286 -8.28 -33.64 3.52
C LEU A 286 -8.47 -34.32 2.16
N ASN A 287 -7.45 -34.34 1.31
CA ASN A 287 -7.37 -35.13 0.07
C ASN A 287 -8.62 -35.00 -0.83
N GLY A 288 -8.95 -33.77 -1.20
CA GLY A 288 -10.05 -33.47 -2.13
C GLY A 288 -11.47 -33.60 -1.56
N ARG A 289 -11.65 -33.80 -0.25
CA ARG A 289 -12.98 -34.01 0.36
C ARG A 289 -13.78 -32.73 0.57
N VAL A 290 -13.12 -31.56 0.59
CA VAL A 290 -13.76 -30.27 0.91
C VAL A 290 -14.34 -29.66 -0.35
N LYS A 291 -15.65 -29.38 -0.33
CA LYS A 291 -16.40 -28.80 -1.45
C LYS A 291 -16.43 -27.28 -1.37
N GLU A 292 -16.88 -26.65 -2.45
CA GLU A 292 -16.97 -25.18 -2.56
C GLU A 292 -17.90 -24.53 -1.51
N HIS A 293 -18.95 -25.26 -1.08
CA HIS A 293 -19.87 -24.82 -0.02
C HIS A 293 -19.35 -25.09 1.39
N GLU A 294 -18.11 -25.53 1.51
CA GLU A 294 -17.41 -25.79 2.77
C GLU A 294 -16.16 -24.90 2.84
N MET A 295 -15.65 -24.71 4.05
CA MET A 295 -14.41 -23.99 4.32
C MET A 295 -13.62 -24.68 5.43
N CYS A 296 -12.30 -24.54 5.40
CA CYS A 296 -11.43 -25.07 6.43
C CYS A 296 -10.90 -23.97 7.33
N ALA A 297 -10.79 -24.26 8.62
CA ALA A 297 -10.12 -23.39 9.57
C ALA A 297 -9.46 -24.25 10.66
N GLY A 298 -8.30 -23.82 11.13
CA GLY A 298 -7.53 -24.56 12.13
C GLY A 298 -6.02 -24.38 12.00
N ASN A 299 -5.28 -24.79 13.02
CA ASN A 299 -3.82 -24.73 13.00
C ASN A 299 -3.23 -25.95 12.27
N ILE A 300 -2.41 -25.70 11.24
CA ILE A 300 -1.79 -26.75 10.43
C ILE A 300 -0.79 -27.61 11.23
N GLU A 301 -0.21 -27.06 12.29
CA GLU A 301 0.75 -27.75 13.18
C GLU A 301 0.06 -28.65 14.23
N GLY A 302 -1.28 -28.63 14.29
CA GLY A 302 -2.05 -29.24 15.39
C GLY A 302 -2.21 -28.30 16.57
N GLY A 303 -2.98 -28.72 17.58
CA GLY A 303 -3.28 -27.88 18.76
C GLY A 303 -4.79 -27.70 18.97
N THR A 304 -5.26 -26.49 19.24
CA THR A 304 -6.69 -26.25 19.52
C THR A 304 -7.53 -26.33 18.25
N ASP A 305 -8.63 -27.09 18.32
CA ASP A 305 -9.57 -27.33 17.19
C ASP A 305 -10.99 -27.51 17.72
N SER A 306 -11.96 -27.27 16.85
CA SER A 306 -13.37 -27.57 17.11
C SER A 306 -13.58 -29.07 17.28
N CYS A 307 -14.33 -29.46 18.31
CA CYS A 307 -14.48 -30.87 18.65
C CYS A 307 -15.94 -31.32 18.74
N GLN A 308 -16.16 -32.61 18.96
CA GLN A 308 -17.51 -33.17 19.10
C GLN A 308 -18.23 -32.46 20.25
N GLY A 309 -19.31 -31.73 19.94
CA GLY A 309 -20.03 -30.87 20.88
C GLY A 309 -20.26 -29.44 20.37
N ASP A 310 -19.44 -28.99 19.40
CA ASP A 310 -19.53 -27.63 18.83
C ASP A 310 -20.38 -27.56 17.55
N SER A 311 -21.03 -28.65 17.15
CA SER A 311 -21.79 -28.75 15.91
C SER A 311 -22.88 -27.68 15.83
N GLY A 312 -22.86 -26.87 14.76
CA GLY A 312 -23.75 -25.71 14.62
C GLY A 312 -23.23 -24.42 15.26
N GLY A 313 -22.09 -24.46 15.95
CA GLY A 313 -21.46 -23.29 16.54
C GLY A 313 -20.94 -22.28 15.51
N PRO A 314 -20.82 -20.99 15.88
CA PRO A 314 -20.43 -19.94 14.96
C PRO A 314 -18.90 -19.86 14.82
N LEU A 315 -18.43 -19.80 13.56
CA LEU A 315 -17.09 -19.33 13.22
C LEU A 315 -17.20 -17.87 12.76
N VAL A 316 -16.71 -16.95 13.58
CA VAL A 316 -16.75 -15.52 13.27
C VAL A 316 -15.36 -14.99 12.91
N CYS A 317 -15.33 -14.11 11.92
CA CYS A 317 -14.14 -13.35 11.57
C CYS A 317 -14.39 -11.88 11.86
N TYR A 318 -13.44 -11.23 12.53
CA TYR A 318 -13.50 -9.79 12.73
C TYR A 318 -13.18 -9.08 11.42
N ALA A 319 -14.19 -8.45 10.82
CA ALA A 319 -14.07 -7.72 9.55
C ALA A 319 -14.95 -6.48 9.59
N GLN A 320 -14.50 -5.38 8.98
CA GLN A 320 -15.27 -4.12 8.93
C GLN A 320 -15.76 -3.64 10.31
N ASN A 321 -14.90 -3.80 11.33
CA ASN A 321 -15.19 -3.40 12.72
C ASN A 321 -16.37 -4.14 13.39
N THR A 322 -16.73 -5.33 12.89
CA THR A 322 -17.74 -6.22 13.46
C THR A 322 -17.34 -7.69 13.33
N PHE A 323 -17.96 -8.57 14.11
CA PHE A 323 -17.81 -10.01 13.96
C PHE A 323 -18.80 -10.51 12.91
N VAL A 324 -18.28 -10.96 11.78
CA VAL A 324 -19.08 -11.52 10.69
C VAL A 324 -19.06 -13.04 10.77
N LEU A 325 -20.23 -13.66 10.76
CA LEU A 325 -20.37 -15.12 10.70
C LEU A 325 -19.93 -15.63 9.33
N GLN A 326 -18.80 -16.33 9.28
CA GLN A 326 -18.23 -16.87 8.04
C GLN A 326 -18.50 -18.36 7.88
N GLY A 327 -18.54 -19.09 9.00
CA GLY A 327 -18.71 -20.53 9.02
C GLY A 327 -19.65 -21.02 10.10
N VAL A 328 -20.23 -22.19 9.88
CA VAL A 328 -20.96 -22.96 10.88
C VAL A 328 -20.27 -24.30 11.06
N THR A 329 -19.93 -24.66 12.30
CA THR A 329 -19.20 -25.91 12.60
C THR A 329 -19.95 -27.12 12.07
N SER A 330 -19.27 -27.96 11.28
CA SER A 330 -19.90 -29.08 10.57
C SER A 330 -19.26 -30.43 10.89
N TRP A 331 -18.02 -30.69 10.45
CA TRP A 331 -17.37 -31.99 10.62
C TRP A 331 -15.83 -31.89 10.60
N GLY A 332 -15.13 -32.97 10.95
CA GLY A 332 -13.66 -33.05 10.89
C GLY A 332 -13.15 -34.50 10.99
N LEU A 333 -11.89 -34.75 10.60
CA LEU A 333 -11.26 -36.09 10.68
C LEU A 333 -10.54 -36.31 12.04
N GLY A 334 -11.27 -36.04 13.12
CA GLY A 334 -10.77 -36.02 14.51
C GLY A 334 -10.26 -34.64 14.92
N CYS A 335 -10.46 -34.26 16.18
CA CYS A 335 -10.12 -32.93 16.67
C CYS A 335 -8.62 -32.78 16.90
N ALA A 336 -8.11 -31.55 16.73
CA ALA A 336 -6.80 -31.10 17.22
C ALA A 336 -5.58 -31.78 16.57
N ASN A 337 -5.81 -32.58 15.52
CA ASN A 337 -4.77 -33.33 14.85
C ASN A 337 -3.97 -32.42 13.91
N ALA A 338 -2.64 -32.52 13.97
CA ALA A 338 -1.77 -31.88 12.99
C ALA A 338 -2.18 -32.27 11.56
N MET A 339 -2.18 -31.28 10.67
CA MET A 339 -2.57 -31.39 9.26
C MET A 339 -4.03 -31.80 9.00
N LYS A 340 -4.92 -31.80 10.00
CA LYS A 340 -6.35 -32.10 9.81
C LYS A 340 -7.20 -30.96 10.38
N PRO A 341 -7.41 -29.87 9.62
CA PRO A 341 -8.23 -28.76 10.09
C PRO A 341 -9.71 -29.12 10.19
N GLY A 342 -10.44 -28.39 11.02
CA GLY A 342 -11.90 -28.45 11.10
C GLY A 342 -12.56 -27.97 9.80
N VAL A 343 -13.71 -28.57 9.47
CA VAL A 343 -14.51 -28.21 8.29
C VAL A 343 -15.82 -27.58 8.72
N TYR A 344 -16.09 -26.42 8.13
CA TYR A 344 -17.24 -25.57 8.42
C TYR A 344 -18.08 -25.39 7.16
N THR A 345 -19.39 -25.25 7.32
CA THR A 345 -20.26 -24.81 6.23
C THR A 345 -19.98 -23.35 5.91
N ARG A 346 -19.69 -23.02 4.66
CA ARG A 346 -19.36 -21.66 4.22
C ARG A 346 -20.64 -20.82 4.10
N VAL A 347 -20.90 -19.95 5.08
CA VAL A 347 -22.16 -19.18 5.18
C VAL A 347 -22.41 -18.32 3.96
N SER A 348 -21.36 -17.73 3.37
CA SER A 348 -21.49 -16.87 2.17
C SER A 348 -22.15 -17.57 0.98
N LYS A 349 -22.09 -18.91 0.88
CA LYS A 349 -22.75 -19.67 -0.19
C LYS A 349 -24.25 -19.88 0.04
N PHE A 350 -24.73 -19.60 1.24
CA PHE A 350 -26.12 -19.81 1.66
C PHE A 350 -26.86 -18.51 2.03
N VAL A 351 -26.19 -17.35 2.03
CA VAL A 351 -26.81 -16.05 2.38
C VAL A 351 -28.09 -15.79 1.59
N SER A 352 -28.08 -15.99 0.27
CA SER A 352 -29.27 -15.76 -0.55
C SER A 352 -30.45 -16.68 -0.20
N TRP A 353 -30.17 -17.91 0.26
CA TRP A 353 -31.20 -18.83 0.75
C TRP A 353 -31.71 -18.43 2.14
N ILE A 354 -30.80 -18.00 3.03
CA ILE A 354 -31.14 -17.49 4.37
C ILE A 354 -32.04 -16.26 4.25
N GLU A 355 -31.64 -15.26 3.48
CA GLU A 355 -32.42 -14.02 3.27
C GLU A 355 -33.80 -14.27 2.68
N ARG A 356 -33.90 -15.22 1.74
CA ARG A 356 -35.20 -15.63 1.19
C ARG A 356 -36.06 -16.28 2.26
N SER A 357 -35.49 -17.20 3.04
CA SER A 357 -36.23 -17.94 4.07
C SER A 357 -36.70 -17.03 5.21
N MET A 358 -35.94 -15.99 5.54
CA MET A 358 -36.31 -14.94 6.51
C MET A 358 -37.39 -13.97 6.00
N LYS A 359 -37.57 -13.86 4.68
CA LYS A 359 -38.64 -13.04 4.09
C LYS A 359 -39.94 -13.82 3.95
N ASP A 360 -39.83 -15.12 3.68
CA ASP A 360 -40.97 -16.01 3.40
C ASP A 360 -41.62 -16.58 4.67
N ASN A 361 -40.98 -16.47 5.84
CA ASN A 361 -41.45 -16.91 7.15
C ASN A 361 -41.19 -15.82 8.19
#